data_AF-A0A4Y4DMC3-F1
#
_entry.id   AF-A0A4Y4DMC3-F1
#
_cell.length_a   1.000
_cell.length_b   1.000
_cell.length_c   1.000
_cell.angle_alpha   90.00
_cell.angle_beta   90.00
_cell.angle_gamma   90.00
#
_symmetry.space_group_name_H-M   'P 1'
#
loop_
_entity.id
_entity.type
_entity.pdbx_description
1 polymer ?
#
loop_
_entity_poly.entity_id
_entity_poly.type
_entity_poly.pdbx_seq_one_letter_code
_entity_poly.pdbx_strand_id
1 'polypeptide(L)'
;MSASALRVPFRSLSDEQWATVPRSMPASWLTAGVWIPLAALLVYLLGFAPQRLELGEWQPYLVSYSAIVGSIALFWGAGRHAPWIALAAVLSFIYLVSPSGIEKYVIYAAAMYFALLCAASLIGQLRFAALLRSWHREAQGSVDVPVADLNVRRLTKILPSTLWTMAGSSLLLPAARILWQFFTKAGMDPAKIESGLWIEASTGSIVLVVCLLLSGFKWLEARSVPLTVLEFPFAPGAGPLAFTGIGNSIPVEEAEQPRCTCAESTANAEAEALAYPQYRVCDDDCLVHGIRAVNALDRSQFSEISYETWVYGEHVRQELLPAGTRMSIAGLYGWDAAPVRVADSVYFGRGAQATPANVLPRVAREPLRRARRRMKWVDAKAKDLYASELNENKAAVIDQQVLDGHGSSLFAVRVEGQRPYLLDAPVQPANEVGAGADEARRPGAD
;
A
#
# COMPACT_ATOMS: atom_id res chain seq x y z
N MET A 1 30.18 -7.99 2.71
CA MET A 1 29.59 -8.43 4.01
C MET A 1 28.46 -9.39 3.67
N SER A 2 28.52 -10.67 4.04
CA SER A 2 27.43 -11.59 3.70
C SER A 2 26.16 -11.16 4.42
N ALA A 3 25.10 -10.86 3.67
CA ALA A 3 23.80 -10.58 4.25
C ALA A 3 23.42 -11.78 5.14
N SER A 4 23.17 -11.54 6.43
CA SER A 4 22.67 -12.60 7.29
C SER A 4 21.32 -13.05 6.75
N ALA A 5 21.21 -14.35 6.46
CA ALA A 5 19.97 -14.99 6.05
C ALA A 5 19.39 -15.77 7.22
N LEU A 6 18.07 -15.76 7.35
CA LEU A 6 17.33 -16.53 8.34
C LEU A 6 16.60 -17.66 7.62
N ARG A 7 16.78 -18.89 8.09
CA ARG A 7 16.06 -20.05 7.59
C ARG A 7 14.62 -20.05 8.11
N VAL A 8 13.65 -19.82 7.23
CA VAL A 8 12.22 -19.66 7.55
C VAL A 8 11.41 -20.83 6.98
N PRO A 9 10.44 -21.41 7.73
CA PRO A 9 9.56 -22.45 7.20
C PRO A 9 8.75 -22.00 5.98
N PHE A 10 8.55 -22.91 5.04
CA PHE A 10 7.93 -22.65 3.74
C PHE A 10 6.66 -23.48 3.54
N ARG A 11 5.63 -22.88 2.94
CA ARG A 11 4.44 -23.58 2.47
C ARG A 11 3.95 -23.03 1.13
N SER A 12 3.69 -23.93 0.19
CA SER A 12 2.95 -23.61 -1.03
C SER A 12 1.45 -23.84 -0.83
N LEU A 13 0.65 -22.90 -1.33
CA LEU A 13 -0.81 -22.89 -1.22
C LEU A 13 -1.46 -23.07 -2.59
N SER A 14 -2.59 -23.77 -2.62
CA SER A 14 -3.48 -23.81 -3.79
C SER A 14 -4.39 -22.57 -3.86
N ASP A 15 -5.06 -22.37 -5.00
CA ASP A 15 -6.07 -21.31 -5.17
C ASP A 15 -7.19 -21.42 -4.12
N GLU A 16 -7.65 -22.64 -3.87
CA GLU A 16 -8.69 -22.94 -2.89
C GLU A 16 -8.24 -22.55 -1.48
N GLN A 17 -7.02 -22.97 -1.09
CA GLN A 17 -6.44 -22.64 0.21
C GLN A 17 -6.28 -21.12 0.37
N TRP A 18 -5.80 -20.43 -0.65
CA TRP A 18 -5.67 -18.97 -0.62
C TRP A 18 -7.02 -18.25 -0.57
N ALA A 19 -8.04 -18.82 -1.22
CA ALA A 19 -9.40 -18.30 -1.18
C ALA A 19 -10.11 -18.55 0.17
N THR A 20 -9.66 -19.52 0.98
CA THR A 20 -10.21 -19.83 2.31
C THR A 20 -9.89 -18.81 3.40
N VAL A 21 -9.03 -17.83 3.11
CA VAL A 21 -8.74 -16.74 4.06
C VAL A 21 -10.05 -16.12 4.56
N PRO A 22 -10.26 -16.04 5.89
CA PRO A 22 -11.54 -15.64 6.45
C PRO A 22 -11.93 -14.25 5.96
N ARG A 23 -13.23 -14.01 5.84
CA ARG A 23 -13.76 -12.65 5.67
C ARG A 23 -13.84 -11.96 7.03
N SER A 24 -13.80 -10.65 7.04
CA SER A 24 -13.85 -9.81 8.22
C SER A 24 -14.64 -8.52 7.88
N MET A 25 -14.38 -7.41 8.56
CA MET A 25 -14.89 -6.11 8.13
C MET A 25 -13.76 -5.29 7.48
N PRO A 26 -14.00 -4.62 6.34
CA PRO A 26 -13.05 -3.69 5.75
C PRO A 26 -12.65 -2.61 6.76
N ALA A 27 -11.35 -2.29 6.82
CA ALA A 27 -10.83 -1.34 7.81
C ALA A 27 -11.50 0.04 7.70
N SER A 28 -11.85 0.49 6.49
CA SER A 28 -12.57 1.75 6.26
C SER A 28 -13.96 1.77 6.87
N TRP A 29 -14.71 0.66 6.78
CA TRP A 29 -16.03 0.53 7.38
C TRP A 29 -15.96 0.44 8.89
N LEU A 30 -14.98 -0.28 9.42
CA LEU A 30 -14.74 -0.34 10.86
C LEU A 30 -14.35 1.05 11.39
N THR A 31 -13.49 1.77 10.67
CA THR A 31 -13.08 3.14 11.01
C THR A 31 -14.29 4.09 11.00
N ALA A 32 -15.10 4.08 9.94
CA ALA A 32 -16.31 4.90 9.86
C ALA A 32 -17.34 4.54 10.95
N GLY A 33 -17.57 3.24 11.15
CA GLY A 33 -18.46 2.71 12.19
C GLY A 33 -17.97 2.98 13.61
N VAL A 34 -16.69 3.32 13.80
CA VAL A 34 -16.17 3.72 15.10
C VAL A 34 -16.27 5.23 15.30
N TRP A 35 -15.73 6.00 14.36
CA TRP A 35 -15.54 7.43 14.59
C TRP A 35 -16.81 8.24 14.40
N ILE A 36 -17.71 7.86 13.50
CA ILE A 36 -18.99 8.57 13.33
C ILE A 36 -19.83 8.47 14.62
N PRO A 37 -20.04 7.27 15.22
CA PRO A 37 -20.75 7.18 16.49
C PRO A 37 -20.01 7.84 17.65
N LEU A 38 -18.67 7.78 17.70
CA LEU A 38 -17.91 8.43 18.76
C LEU A 38 -18.03 9.96 18.69
N ALA A 39 -17.95 10.53 17.48
CA ALA A 39 -18.17 11.96 17.27
C ALA A 39 -19.61 12.37 17.62
N ALA A 40 -20.60 11.55 17.23
CA ALA A 40 -22.00 11.80 17.58
C ALA A 40 -22.22 11.77 19.11
N LEU A 41 -21.60 10.81 19.82
CA LEU A 41 -21.62 10.73 21.27
C LEU A 41 -20.97 11.97 21.90
N LEU A 42 -19.82 12.40 21.41
CA LEU A 42 -19.14 13.62 21.87
C LEU A 42 -20.03 14.86 21.69
N VAL A 43 -20.62 15.04 20.51
CA VAL A 43 -21.54 16.15 20.23
C VAL A 43 -22.76 16.13 21.15
N TYR A 44 -23.33 14.94 21.38
CA TYR A 44 -24.44 14.77 22.32
C TYR A 44 -24.02 15.18 23.74
N LEU A 45 -22.91 14.65 24.26
CA LEU A 45 -22.43 14.93 25.61
C LEU A 45 -22.07 16.41 25.82
N LEU A 46 -21.56 17.08 24.79
CA LEU A 46 -21.15 18.50 24.86
C LEU A 46 -22.31 19.48 24.69
N GLY A 47 -23.23 19.21 23.77
CA GLY A 47 -24.25 20.17 23.36
C GLY A 47 -25.66 19.90 23.88
N PHE A 48 -26.00 18.63 24.10
CA PHE A 48 -27.40 18.20 24.21
C PHE A 48 -27.71 17.39 25.48
N ALA A 49 -26.70 16.80 26.12
CA ALA A 49 -26.89 16.05 27.35
C ALA A 49 -27.41 16.96 28.49
N PRO A 50 -28.41 16.51 29.27
CA PRO A 50 -28.88 17.24 30.45
C PRO A 50 -27.74 17.54 31.45
N GLN A 51 -26.90 16.55 31.74
CA GLN A 51 -25.59 16.74 32.35
C GLN A 51 -24.55 16.88 31.24
N ARG A 52 -24.27 18.12 30.84
CA ARG A 52 -23.26 18.39 29.83
C ARG A 52 -21.89 17.97 30.33
N LEU A 53 -21.09 17.43 29.42
CA LEU A 53 -19.66 17.28 29.63
C LEU A 53 -19.07 18.69 29.74
N GLU A 54 -18.92 19.18 30.97
CA GLU A 54 -18.17 20.41 31.23
C GLU A 54 -16.70 20.10 30.99
N LEU A 55 -16.23 20.50 29.80
CA LEU A 55 -14.82 20.36 29.47
C LEU A 55 -13.93 21.14 30.43
N GLY A 56 -14.45 22.18 31.11
CA GLY A 56 -13.69 22.97 32.08
C GLY A 56 -12.34 23.40 31.51
N GLU A 57 -11.27 23.09 32.23
CA GLU A 57 -9.91 23.35 31.77
C GLU A 57 -9.55 22.62 30.47
N TRP A 58 -10.21 21.52 30.09
CA TRP A 58 -9.93 20.70 28.90
C TRP A 58 -10.35 21.31 27.56
N GLN A 59 -11.13 22.39 27.56
CA GLN A 59 -11.63 23.01 26.32
C GLN A 59 -10.51 23.50 25.36
N PRO A 60 -9.43 24.16 25.82
CA PRO A 60 -8.28 24.53 24.98
C PRO A 60 -7.54 23.30 24.45
N TYR A 61 -7.55 22.18 25.18
CA TYR A 61 -6.83 20.96 24.81
C TYR A 61 -7.44 20.33 23.55
N LEU A 62 -8.78 20.28 23.46
CA LEU A 62 -9.50 19.75 22.28
C LEU A 62 -9.44 20.68 21.06
N VAL A 63 -9.34 21.99 21.28
CA VAL A 63 -9.24 23.00 20.21
C VAL A 63 -7.80 23.17 19.72
N SER A 64 -6.81 22.67 20.46
CA SER A 64 -5.39 22.78 20.10
C SER A 64 -5.07 22.07 18.78
N TYR A 65 -4.13 22.65 18.02
CA TYR A 65 -3.62 22.07 16.77
C TYR A 65 -3.04 20.66 16.98
N SER A 66 -2.37 20.40 18.12
CA SER A 66 -1.84 19.08 18.50
C SER A 66 -2.92 18.01 18.67
N ALA A 67 -4.09 18.37 19.23
CA ALA A 67 -5.21 17.45 19.36
C ALA A 67 -5.89 17.17 18.01
N ILE A 68 -5.97 18.16 17.13
CA ILE A 68 -6.51 17.99 15.77
C ILE A 68 -5.60 17.07 14.95
N VAL A 69 -4.29 17.33 14.93
CA VAL A 69 -3.30 16.50 14.22
C VAL A 69 -3.23 15.11 14.83
N GLY A 70 -3.22 14.99 16.16
CA GLY A 70 -3.28 13.71 16.87
C GLY A 70 -4.54 12.92 16.56
N SER A 71 -5.70 13.58 16.51
CA SER A 71 -6.96 12.97 16.10
C SER A 71 -6.88 12.49 14.66
N ILE A 72 -6.44 13.32 13.70
CA ILE A 72 -6.28 12.89 12.30
C ILE A 72 -5.34 11.66 12.20
N ALA A 73 -4.23 11.66 12.94
CA ALA A 73 -3.31 10.53 13.00
C ALA A 73 -3.99 9.26 13.55
N LEU A 74 -4.82 9.38 14.60
CA LEU A 74 -5.57 8.25 15.16
C LEU A 74 -6.70 7.76 14.24
N PHE A 75 -7.40 8.70 13.58
CA PHE A 75 -8.49 8.40 12.64
C PHE A 75 -7.99 7.58 11.44
N TRP A 76 -6.82 7.90 10.91
CA TRP A 76 -6.27 7.23 9.73
C TRP A 76 -5.31 6.08 10.07
N GLY A 77 -4.64 6.16 11.22
CA GLY A 77 -3.58 5.24 11.61
C GLY A 77 -4.01 4.01 12.42
N ALA A 78 -5.14 4.10 13.14
CA ALA A 78 -5.56 3.05 14.05
C ALA A 78 -6.11 1.81 13.33
N GLY A 79 -6.69 1.96 12.14
CA GLY A 79 -7.24 0.83 11.36
C GLY A 79 -8.12 -0.08 12.21
N ARG A 80 -7.74 -1.36 12.34
CA ARG A 80 -8.45 -2.35 13.16
C ARG A 80 -8.39 -2.14 14.68
N HIS A 81 -7.53 -1.25 15.15
CA HIS A 81 -7.48 -0.85 16.56
C HIS A 81 -8.43 0.30 16.90
N ALA A 82 -9.07 0.94 15.91
CA ALA A 82 -10.01 2.03 16.15
C ALA A 82 -11.11 1.68 17.18
N PRO A 83 -11.76 0.49 17.13
CA PRO A 83 -12.77 0.11 18.13
C PRO A 83 -12.22 0.11 19.56
N TRP A 84 -10.99 -0.33 19.75
CA TRP A 84 -10.34 -0.41 21.06
C TRP A 84 -10.07 0.98 21.63
N ILE A 85 -9.63 1.90 20.77
CA ILE A 85 -9.41 3.31 21.14
C ILE A 85 -10.74 3.96 21.53
N ALA A 86 -11.80 3.75 20.73
CA ALA A 86 -13.11 4.30 21.04
C ALA A 86 -13.72 3.71 22.30
N LEU A 87 -13.56 2.40 22.54
CA LEU A 87 -13.98 1.78 23.80
C LEU A 87 -13.23 2.40 24.99
N ALA A 88 -11.91 2.57 24.89
CA ALA A 88 -11.13 3.23 25.93
C ALA A 88 -11.58 4.68 26.15
N ALA A 89 -11.91 5.43 25.09
CA ALA A 89 -12.44 6.77 25.21
C ALA A 89 -13.80 6.80 25.93
N VAL A 90 -14.73 5.91 25.56
CA VAL A 90 -16.04 5.82 26.21
C VAL A 90 -15.94 5.39 27.67
N LEU A 91 -15.08 4.42 27.99
CA LEU A 91 -14.81 4.03 29.38
C LEU A 91 -14.22 5.20 30.18
N SER A 92 -13.40 6.03 29.54
CA SER A 92 -12.85 7.24 30.17
C SER A 92 -13.96 8.26 30.46
N PHE A 93 -14.96 8.41 29.58
CA PHE A 93 -16.14 9.26 29.85
C PHE A 93 -16.97 8.77 31.02
N ILE A 94 -17.12 7.45 31.22
CA ILE A 94 -17.79 6.89 32.40
C ILE A 94 -17.11 7.38 33.68
N TYR A 95 -15.78 7.36 33.70
CA TYR A 95 -15.00 7.80 34.86
C TYR A 95 -15.07 9.32 35.06
N LEU A 96 -14.90 10.10 33.99
CA LEU A 96 -14.83 11.56 34.07
C LEU A 96 -16.18 12.23 34.36
N VAL A 97 -17.27 11.69 33.83
CA VAL A 97 -18.61 12.33 33.91
C VAL A 97 -19.41 11.82 35.10
N SER A 98 -19.08 10.64 35.64
CA SER A 98 -19.91 9.94 36.63
C SER A 98 -21.40 9.98 36.24
N PRO A 99 -21.74 9.48 35.04
CA PRO A 99 -23.01 9.78 34.41
C PRO A 99 -24.18 9.25 35.22
N SER A 100 -25.20 10.08 35.38
CA SER A 100 -26.47 9.73 36.02
C SER A 100 -27.61 9.73 34.99
N GLY A 101 -28.83 9.33 35.38
CA GLY A 101 -30.01 9.48 34.53
C GLY A 101 -29.93 8.75 33.17
N ILE A 102 -30.30 9.47 32.11
CA ILE A 102 -30.41 8.95 30.73
C ILE A 102 -29.02 8.77 30.10
N GLU A 103 -28.10 9.66 30.43
CA GLU A 103 -26.72 9.73 29.96
C GLU A 103 -25.95 8.46 30.31
N LYS A 104 -26.21 7.92 31.50
CA LYS A 104 -25.70 6.62 31.93
C LYS A 104 -26.06 5.52 30.93
N TYR A 105 -27.32 5.44 30.51
CA TYR A 105 -27.77 4.44 29.53
C TYR A 105 -27.18 4.68 28.15
N VAL A 106 -27.08 5.94 27.70
CA VAL A 106 -26.47 6.30 26.41
C VAL A 106 -24.99 5.91 26.36
N ILE A 107 -24.22 6.23 27.41
CA ILE A 107 -22.79 5.90 27.49
C ILE A 107 -22.59 4.39 27.59
N TYR A 108 -23.40 3.66 28.36
CA TYR A 108 -23.30 2.19 28.39
C TYR A 108 -23.72 1.54 27.08
N ALA A 109 -24.75 2.05 26.40
CA ALA A 109 -25.12 1.58 25.07
C ALA A 109 -23.98 1.79 24.07
N ALA A 110 -23.31 2.95 24.12
CA ALA A 110 -22.11 3.23 23.33
C ALA A 110 -20.94 2.30 23.70
N ALA A 111 -20.69 2.08 25.00
CA ALA A 111 -19.64 1.18 25.47
C ALA A 111 -19.90 -0.26 24.98
N MET A 112 -21.14 -0.73 25.07
CA MET A 112 -21.55 -2.04 24.55
C MET A 112 -21.37 -2.12 23.03
N TYR A 113 -21.77 -1.08 22.29
CA TYR A 113 -21.56 -1.01 20.84
C TYR A 113 -20.07 -1.13 20.47
N PHE A 114 -19.19 -0.34 21.10
CA PHE A 114 -17.76 -0.41 20.83
C PHE A 114 -17.13 -1.72 21.33
N ALA A 115 -17.62 -2.30 22.44
CA ALA A 115 -17.19 -3.61 22.90
C ALA A 115 -17.53 -4.72 21.90
N LEU A 116 -18.73 -4.68 21.30
CA LEU A 116 -19.12 -5.61 20.24
C LEU A 116 -18.24 -5.44 18.99
N LEU A 117 -17.91 -4.20 18.60
CA LEU A 117 -16.96 -3.95 17.51
C LEU A 117 -15.55 -4.46 17.83
N CYS A 118 -15.08 -4.29 19.07
CA CYS A 118 -13.82 -4.85 19.54
C CYS A 118 -13.82 -6.37 19.41
N ALA A 119 -14.86 -7.04 19.91
CA ALA A 119 -15.02 -8.50 19.83
C ALA A 119 -15.04 -8.97 18.37
N ALA A 120 -15.80 -8.32 17.50
CA ALA A 120 -15.85 -8.65 16.07
C ALA A 120 -14.48 -8.50 15.39
N SER A 121 -13.76 -7.41 15.68
CA SER A 121 -12.41 -7.18 15.15
C SER A 121 -11.42 -8.24 15.62
N LEU A 122 -11.48 -8.62 16.90
CA LEU A 122 -10.61 -9.61 17.53
C LEU A 122 -10.87 -11.01 16.99
N ILE A 123 -12.14 -11.41 16.85
CA ILE A 123 -12.49 -12.72 16.28
C ILE A 123 -11.96 -12.83 14.85
N GLY A 124 -12.13 -11.79 14.03
CA GLY A 124 -11.59 -11.78 12.66
C GLY A 124 -10.07 -11.91 12.63
N GLN A 125 -9.37 -11.24 13.55
CA GLN A 125 -7.92 -11.33 13.70
C GLN A 125 -7.46 -12.71 14.16
N LEU A 126 -8.09 -13.26 15.19
CA LEU A 126 -7.76 -14.58 15.75
C LEU A 126 -8.02 -15.71 14.75
N ARG A 127 -9.10 -15.64 13.98
CA ARG A 127 -9.39 -16.63 12.92
C ARG A 127 -8.31 -16.63 11.85
N PHE A 128 -7.86 -15.45 11.43
CA PHE A 128 -6.80 -15.37 10.42
C PHE A 128 -5.45 -15.82 11.01
N ALA A 129 -5.11 -15.39 12.22
CA ALA A 129 -3.90 -15.84 12.92
C ALA A 129 -3.87 -17.36 13.15
N ALA A 130 -5.02 -17.97 13.48
CA ALA A 130 -5.15 -19.41 13.63
C ALA A 130 -4.89 -20.15 12.31
N LEU A 131 -5.41 -19.63 11.19
CA LEU A 131 -5.14 -20.16 9.85
C LEU A 131 -3.66 -20.04 9.48
N LEU A 132 -3.02 -18.90 9.77
CA LEU A 132 -1.58 -18.75 9.53
C LEU A 132 -0.73 -19.71 10.38
N ARG A 133 -1.15 -19.97 11.64
CA ARG A 133 -0.50 -20.96 12.51
C ARG A 133 -0.73 -22.41 12.06
N SER A 134 -1.88 -22.74 11.46
CA SER A 134 -2.05 -24.06 10.83
C SER A 134 -1.17 -24.17 9.59
N TRP A 135 -1.09 -23.09 8.80
CA TRP A 135 -0.21 -23.03 7.65
C TRP A 135 1.26 -23.22 7.97
N HIS A 136 1.74 -22.61 9.05
CA HIS A 136 3.07 -22.83 9.57
C HIS A 136 3.32 -24.29 10.00
N ARG A 137 2.35 -24.93 10.66
CA ARG A 137 2.49 -26.32 11.14
C ARG A 137 2.57 -27.35 10.02
N GLU A 138 1.93 -27.04 8.89
CA GLU A 138 1.93 -27.84 7.66
C GLU A 138 2.99 -27.35 6.66
N ALA A 139 4.06 -26.70 7.15
CA ALA A 139 5.18 -26.30 6.31
C ALA A 139 5.85 -27.53 5.66
N GLN A 140 6.20 -27.38 4.38
CA GLN A 140 6.75 -28.44 3.53
C GLN A 140 8.28 -28.38 3.44
N GLY A 141 8.90 -27.33 4.00
CA GLY A 141 10.33 -27.13 3.93
C GLY A 141 10.75 -25.83 4.60
N SER A 142 11.91 -25.31 4.20
CA SER A 142 12.44 -24.03 4.68
C SER A 142 13.24 -23.33 3.58
N VAL A 143 13.19 -22.00 3.58
CA VAL A 143 13.84 -21.10 2.62
C VAL A 143 14.67 -20.09 3.41
N ASP A 144 15.85 -19.76 2.93
CA ASP A 144 16.68 -18.72 3.52
C ASP A 144 16.17 -17.35 3.07
N VAL A 145 15.78 -16.50 4.02
CA VAL A 145 15.27 -15.16 3.75
C VAL A 145 16.27 -14.13 4.29
N PRO A 146 16.72 -13.16 3.48
CA PRO A 146 17.57 -12.08 3.96
C PRO A 146 16.94 -11.37 5.16
N VAL A 147 17.69 -11.20 6.25
CA VAL A 147 17.21 -10.48 7.45
C VAL A 147 16.86 -9.03 7.12
N ALA A 148 17.49 -8.48 6.06
CA ALA A 148 17.18 -7.16 5.52
C ALA A 148 15.68 -7.02 5.16
N ASP A 149 15.10 -8.04 4.51
CA ASP A 149 13.71 -8.03 4.05
C ASP A 149 12.73 -8.18 5.22
N LEU A 150 13.15 -8.87 6.28
CA LEU A 150 12.38 -9.05 7.50
C LEU A 150 12.36 -7.80 8.39
N ASN A 151 13.16 -6.76 8.10
CA ASN A 151 13.22 -5.53 8.88
C ASN A 151 11.90 -4.74 8.89
N VAL A 152 10.96 -5.03 7.98
CA VAL A 152 9.62 -4.43 7.96
C VAL A 152 8.84 -4.76 9.25
N ARG A 153 9.22 -5.82 9.98
CA ARG A 153 8.65 -6.20 11.29
C ARG A 153 9.21 -5.42 12.48
N ARG A 154 10.09 -4.44 12.28
CA ARG A 154 10.58 -3.59 13.39
C ARG A 154 9.47 -2.65 13.87
N LEU A 155 9.42 -2.42 15.18
CA LEU A 155 8.45 -1.56 15.87
C LEU A 155 8.21 -0.23 15.12
N THR A 156 9.29 0.44 14.73
CA THR A 156 9.27 1.75 14.06
C THR A 156 8.74 1.70 12.62
N LYS A 157 8.77 0.56 11.94
CA LYS A 157 8.34 0.40 10.54
C LYS A 157 6.91 -0.16 10.39
N ILE A 158 6.29 -0.57 11.49
CA ILE A 158 4.93 -1.15 11.51
C ILE A 158 3.84 -0.09 11.34
N LEU A 159 4.11 1.15 11.73
CA LEU A 159 3.23 2.29 11.46
C LEU A 159 3.80 3.12 10.29
N PRO A 160 2.93 3.71 9.45
CA PRO A 160 3.34 4.69 8.45
C PRO A 160 4.25 5.77 9.04
N SER A 161 5.31 6.15 8.31
CA SER A 161 6.24 7.21 8.72
C SER A 161 5.51 8.54 8.96
N THR A 162 4.45 8.82 8.20
CA THR A 162 3.58 9.99 8.38
C THR A 162 2.93 10.07 9.76
N LEU A 163 2.59 8.92 10.37
CA LEU A 163 2.04 8.92 11.73
C LEU A 163 3.12 9.26 12.76
N TRP A 164 4.33 8.74 12.58
CA TRP A 164 5.45 9.08 13.45
C TRP A 164 5.86 10.54 13.31
N THR A 165 5.84 11.09 12.10
CA THR A 165 6.16 12.50 11.90
C THR A 165 5.06 13.40 12.47
N MET A 166 3.78 13.05 12.32
CA MET A 166 2.66 13.79 12.92
C MET A 166 2.65 13.72 14.46
N ALA A 167 2.91 12.55 15.04
CA ALA A 167 3.00 12.39 16.49
C ALA A 167 4.28 13.02 17.07
N GLY A 168 5.38 12.98 16.33
CA GLY A 168 6.62 13.66 16.70
C GLY A 168 6.48 15.18 16.63
N SER A 169 5.87 15.71 15.56
CA SER A 169 5.69 17.15 15.39
C SER A 169 4.72 17.76 16.41
N SER A 170 3.70 17.01 16.83
CA SER A 170 2.75 17.47 17.87
C SER A 170 3.40 17.66 19.24
N LEU A 171 4.55 17.00 19.51
CA LEU A 171 5.35 17.19 20.72
C LEU A 171 6.51 18.16 20.53
N LEU A 172 7.27 18.02 19.43
CA LEU A 172 8.50 18.77 19.20
C LEU A 172 8.24 20.27 19.01
N LEU A 173 7.13 20.64 18.37
CA LEU A 173 6.80 22.04 18.12
C LEU A 173 6.52 22.83 19.42
N PRO A 174 5.62 22.38 20.33
CA PRO A 174 5.44 23.07 21.61
C PRO A 174 6.67 22.97 22.50
N ALA A 175 7.39 21.84 22.52
CA ALA A 175 8.64 21.71 23.27
C ALA A 175 9.73 22.70 22.81
N ALA A 176 9.90 22.88 21.50
CA ALA A 176 10.83 23.87 20.94
C ALA A 176 10.42 25.31 21.28
N ARG A 177 9.12 25.61 21.30
CA ARG A 177 8.61 26.92 21.74
C ARG A 177 8.87 27.17 23.23
N ILE A 178 8.66 26.16 24.08
CA ILE A 178 8.99 26.22 25.51
C ILE A 178 10.49 26.51 25.69
N LEU A 179 11.34 25.75 24.98
CA LEU A 179 12.80 25.92 25.02
C LEU A 179 13.22 27.32 24.54
N TRP A 180 12.64 27.79 23.44
CA TRP A 180 12.88 29.13 22.90
C TRP A 180 12.51 30.23 23.90
N GLN A 181 11.33 30.15 24.51
CA GLN A 181 10.90 31.12 25.53
C GLN A 181 11.83 31.11 26.74
N PHE A 182 12.26 29.92 27.17
CA PHE A 182 13.20 29.75 28.29
C PHE A 182 14.55 30.43 28.03
N PHE A 183 15.09 30.36 26.80
CA PHE A 183 16.37 30.97 26.45
C PHE A 183 16.30 32.45 26.06
N THR A 184 15.15 32.93 25.56
CA THR A 184 15.04 34.31 25.02
C THR A 184 14.54 35.35 26.02
N LYS A 185 13.85 34.97 27.10
CA LYS A 185 13.43 35.93 28.14
C LYS A 185 14.27 35.75 29.41
N ALA A 186 15.19 36.67 29.65
CA ALA A 186 16.00 36.69 30.85
C ALA A 186 15.14 36.80 32.12
N GLY A 187 15.37 35.91 33.10
CA GLY A 187 14.68 35.91 34.40
C GLY A 187 13.26 35.32 34.39
N MET A 188 12.88 34.57 33.36
CA MET A 188 11.57 33.90 33.34
C MET A 188 11.54 32.73 34.33
N ASP A 189 10.66 32.81 35.32
CA ASP A 189 10.27 31.68 36.15
C ASP A 189 9.57 30.62 35.26
N PRO A 190 9.98 29.33 35.28
CA PRO A 190 9.31 28.28 34.52
C PRO A 190 7.80 28.18 34.79
N ALA A 191 7.32 28.64 35.95
CA ALA A 191 5.89 28.75 36.25
C ALA A 191 5.14 29.85 35.47
N LYS A 192 5.87 30.79 34.83
CA LYS A 192 5.34 31.87 33.97
C LYS A 192 5.38 31.55 32.47
N ILE A 193 5.91 30.38 32.09
CA ILE A 193 5.74 29.87 30.73
C ILE A 193 4.24 29.73 30.50
N GLU A 194 3.75 30.22 29.37
CA GLU A 194 2.33 30.25 29.03
C GLU A 194 1.74 28.85 29.24
N SER A 195 0.79 28.72 30.17
CA SER A 195 0.22 27.43 30.57
C SER A 195 -0.30 26.65 29.35
N GLY A 196 -0.77 27.36 28.32
CA GLY A 196 -1.15 26.81 27.02
C GLY A 196 -0.05 25.99 26.31
N LEU A 197 1.23 26.37 26.42
CA LEU A 197 2.34 25.64 25.79
C LEU A 197 2.66 24.33 26.50
N TRP A 198 2.64 24.32 27.83
CA TRP A 198 2.77 23.09 28.62
C TRP A 198 1.61 22.12 28.35
N ILE A 199 0.42 22.67 28.13
CA ILE A 199 -0.79 21.96 27.75
C ILE A 199 -0.68 21.35 26.34
N GLU A 200 -0.16 22.08 25.36
CA GLU A 200 0.10 21.55 24.02
C GLU A 200 1.16 20.43 24.05
N ALA A 201 2.24 20.62 24.81
CA ALA A 201 3.30 19.61 24.96
C ALA A 201 2.79 18.32 25.64
N SER A 202 1.93 18.44 26.66
CA SER A 202 1.34 17.28 27.33
C SER A 202 0.37 16.53 26.41
N THR A 203 -0.44 17.25 25.63
CA THR A 203 -1.33 16.66 24.61
C THR A 203 -0.52 15.93 23.52
N GLY A 204 0.55 16.54 23.01
CA GLY A 204 1.48 15.90 22.07
C GLY A 204 2.14 14.65 22.65
N SER A 205 2.51 14.68 23.93
CA SER A 205 3.07 13.52 24.64
C SER A 205 2.07 12.36 24.72
N ILE A 206 0.81 12.63 25.03
CA ILE A 206 -0.25 11.61 25.07
C ILE A 206 -0.42 10.96 23.70
N VAL A 207 -0.46 11.76 22.62
CA VAL A 207 -0.56 11.24 21.24
C VAL A 207 0.63 10.32 20.92
N LEU A 208 1.85 10.74 21.26
CA LEU A 208 3.04 9.92 21.04
C LEU A 208 3.00 8.61 21.83
N VAL A 209 2.56 8.65 23.09
CA VAL A 209 2.37 7.44 23.92
C VAL A 209 1.35 6.51 23.28
N VAL A 210 0.22 7.01 22.78
CA VAL A 210 -0.77 6.19 22.08
C VAL A 210 -0.18 5.58 20.80
N CYS A 211 0.60 6.33 20.01
CA CYS A 211 1.31 5.78 18.84
C CYS A 211 2.31 4.68 19.22
N LEU A 212 3.07 4.86 20.31
CA LEU A 212 3.99 3.86 20.83
C LEU A 212 3.26 2.60 21.31
N LEU A 213 2.13 2.76 22.02
CA LEU A 213 1.28 1.65 22.45
C LEU A 213 0.72 0.89 21.25
N LEU A 214 0.16 1.59 20.26
CA LEU A 214 -0.36 0.97 19.03
C LEU A 214 0.74 0.22 18.26
N SER A 215 1.92 0.83 18.13
CA SER A 215 3.08 0.20 17.53
C SER A 215 3.49 -1.06 18.31
N GLY A 216 3.55 -0.99 19.64
CA GLY A 216 3.85 -2.11 20.54
C GLY A 216 2.85 -3.25 20.41
N PHE A 217 1.55 -2.94 20.37
CA PHE A 217 0.50 -3.93 20.15
C PHE A 217 0.65 -4.63 18.80
N LYS A 218 0.82 -3.88 17.71
CA LYS A 218 1.04 -4.48 16.38
C LYS A 218 2.33 -5.29 16.31
N TRP A 219 3.36 -4.87 17.02
CA TRP A 219 4.62 -5.61 17.11
C TRP A 219 4.48 -6.93 17.87
N LEU A 220 3.72 -6.94 18.98
CA LEU A 220 3.36 -8.16 19.68
C LEU A 220 2.51 -9.08 18.81
N GLU A 221 1.53 -8.52 18.10
CA GLU A 221 0.68 -9.24 17.15
C GLU A 221 1.52 -9.91 16.05
N ALA A 222 2.48 -9.17 15.48
CA ALA A 222 3.40 -9.67 14.47
C ALA A 222 4.28 -10.84 14.95
N ARG A 223 4.52 -10.94 16.25
CA ARG A 223 5.25 -12.05 16.89
C ARG A 223 4.36 -13.18 17.38
N SER A 224 3.07 -12.91 17.56
CA SER A 224 2.10 -13.93 17.97
C SER A 224 1.84 -14.97 16.87
N VAL A 225 2.18 -14.66 15.62
CA VAL A 225 2.11 -15.58 14.48
C VAL A 225 3.53 -15.92 14.03
N PRO A 226 3.88 -17.22 13.94
CA PRO A 226 5.22 -17.63 13.55
C PRO A 226 5.54 -17.17 12.13
N LEU A 227 6.78 -16.74 11.91
CA LEU A 227 7.25 -16.34 10.60
C LEU A 227 7.25 -17.55 9.66
N THR A 228 6.60 -17.41 8.50
CA THR A 228 6.46 -18.44 7.47
C THR A 228 6.53 -17.77 6.10
N VAL A 229 7.20 -18.40 5.14
CA VAL A 229 7.14 -18.04 3.73
C VAL A 229 5.96 -18.76 3.10
N LEU A 230 5.06 -18.00 2.48
CA LEU A 230 3.89 -18.52 1.80
C LEU A 230 4.02 -18.26 0.31
N GLU A 231 3.96 -19.33 -0.48
CA GLU A 231 3.80 -19.25 -1.92
C GLU A 231 2.33 -19.49 -2.28
N PHE A 232 1.76 -18.66 -3.14
CA PHE A 232 0.38 -18.78 -3.59
C PHE A 232 0.23 -18.38 -5.06
N PRO A 233 -0.86 -18.82 -5.73
CA PRO A 233 -1.16 -18.37 -7.08
C PRO A 233 -1.46 -16.87 -7.10
N PHE A 234 -0.71 -16.14 -7.90
CA PHE A 234 -0.85 -14.70 -8.05
C PHE A 234 -2.16 -14.37 -8.76
N ALA A 235 -3.14 -13.95 -7.97
CA ALA A 235 -4.43 -13.51 -8.47
C ALA A 235 -4.79 -12.17 -7.80
N PRO A 236 -4.67 -11.03 -8.50
CA PRO A 236 -4.98 -9.70 -7.92
C PRO A 236 -6.40 -9.59 -7.37
N GLY A 237 -7.35 -10.37 -7.91
CA GLY A 237 -8.73 -10.44 -7.44
C GLY A 237 -8.97 -11.30 -6.19
N ALA A 238 -8.00 -12.13 -5.75
CA ALA A 238 -8.18 -13.13 -4.70
C ALA A 238 -7.31 -12.90 -3.46
N GLY A 239 -7.62 -13.59 -2.36
CA GLY A 239 -6.87 -13.54 -1.10
C GLY A 239 -7.01 -12.24 -0.29
N PRO A 240 -6.11 -11.97 0.68
CA PRO A 240 -6.11 -10.75 1.50
C PRO A 240 -5.23 -9.62 0.95
N LEU A 241 -4.42 -9.85 -0.10
CA LEU A 241 -3.44 -8.88 -0.56
C LEU A 241 -3.93 -8.09 -1.78
N ALA A 242 -3.53 -6.83 -1.83
CA ALA A 242 -3.47 -6.05 -3.06
C ALA A 242 -2.02 -5.98 -3.52
N PHE A 243 -1.80 -5.62 -4.77
CA PHE A 243 -0.48 -5.59 -5.38
C PHE A 243 -0.22 -4.25 -6.06
N THR A 244 1.04 -3.83 -6.00
CA THR A 244 1.56 -2.70 -6.76
C THR A 244 2.48 -3.26 -7.83
N GLY A 245 2.23 -2.94 -9.09
CA GLY A 245 3.17 -3.19 -10.19
C GLY A 245 3.98 -1.93 -10.46
N ILE A 246 5.26 -2.08 -10.77
CA ILE A 246 6.15 -0.96 -11.07
C ILE A 246 6.43 -0.97 -12.57
N GLY A 247 5.83 -0.03 -13.29
CA GLY A 247 5.73 -0.06 -14.75
C GLY A 247 6.86 0.66 -15.48
N ASN A 248 7.24 1.86 -15.02
CA ASN A 248 8.25 2.69 -15.70
C ASN A 248 9.61 2.62 -14.98
N SER A 249 10.07 1.41 -14.67
CA SER A 249 11.29 1.22 -13.88
C SER A 249 11.92 -0.15 -14.12
N ILE A 250 13.23 -0.20 -13.98
CA ILE A 250 14.03 -1.43 -14.10
C ILE A 250 14.63 -1.81 -12.73
N PRO A 251 14.89 -3.09 -12.45
CA PRO A 251 15.64 -3.53 -11.29
C PRO A 251 17.03 -2.86 -11.24
N VAL A 252 17.56 -2.65 -10.03
CA VAL A 252 18.90 -2.05 -9.86
C VAL A 252 19.98 -2.89 -10.55
N GLU A 253 19.88 -4.22 -10.49
CA GLU A 253 20.84 -5.12 -11.12
C GLU A 253 20.86 -4.97 -12.66
N GLU A 254 19.71 -4.62 -13.25
CA GLU A 254 19.60 -4.38 -14.69
C GLU A 254 20.13 -2.99 -15.08
N ALA A 255 19.95 -1.99 -14.20
CA ALA A 255 20.49 -0.65 -14.39
C ALA A 255 22.02 -0.59 -14.33
N GLU A 256 22.66 -1.56 -13.67
CA GLU A 256 24.12 -1.68 -13.55
C GLU A 256 24.78 -2.38 -14.75
N GLN A 257 23.99 -2.83 -15.74
CA GLN A 257 24.53 -3.47 -16.92
C GLN A 257 25.38 -2.52 -17.78
N PRO A 258 26.42 -3.02 -18.47
CA PRO A 258 27.21 -2.21 -19.38
C PRO A 258 26.32 -1.57 -20.46
N ARG A 259 26.55 -0.29 -20.76
CA ARG A 259 25.79 0.54 -21.73
C ARG A 259 24.42 1.04 -21.25
N CYS A 260 23.92 0.60 -20.10
CA CYS A 260 22.74 1.21 -19.50
C CYS A 260 23.11 2.56 -18.88
N THR A 261 22.39 3.62 -19.24
CA THR A 261 22.57 4.97 -18.66
C THR A 261 21.47 5.33 -17.66
N CYS A 262 20.50 4.43 -17.42
CA CYS A 262 19.38 4.68 -16.50
C CYS A 262 19.85 5.05 -15.09
N ALA A 263 20.93 4.43 -14.59
CA ALA A 263 21.46 4.72 -13.26
C ALA A 263 21.99 6.17 -13.11
N GLU A 264 22.50 6.75 -14.20
CA GLU A 264 23.15 8.06 -14.25
C GLU A 264 22.21 9.18 -14.72
N SER A 265 20.97 8.85 -15.10
CA SER A 265 20.02 9.82 -15.63
C SER A 265 19.68 10.91 -14.61
N THR A 266 19.39 12.12 -15.08
CA THR A 266 18.97 13.26 -14.22
C THR A 266 17.77 12.90 -13.35
N ALA A 267 16.85 12.08 -13.87
CA ALA A 267 15.69 11.56 -13.15
C ALA A 267 16.06 10.73 -11.91
N ASN A 268 17.21 10.05 -11.93
CA ASN A 268 17.77 9.28 -10.81
C ASN A 268 18.86 10.06 -10.03
N ALA A 269 19.58 11.00 -10.66
CA ALA A 269 20.64 11.81 -10.04
C ALA A 269 20.11 12.96 -9.17
N GLU A 270 18.97 13.56 -9.54
CA GLU A 270 18.30 14.63 -8.77
C GLU A 270 17.26 14.09 -7.77
N ALA A 271 17.14 12.77 -7.66
CA ALA A 271 16.03 12.16 -6.93
C ALA A 271 16.20 12.29 -5.41
N GLU A 272 15.19 12.87 -4.76
CA GLU A 272 14.74 12.43 -3.43
C GLU A 272 14.78 10.89 -3.37
N ALA A 273 15.11 10.32 -2.21
CA ALA A 273 15.19 8.87 -2.04
C ALA A 273 13.97 8.17 -2.65
N LEU A 274 14.21 7.30 -3.66
CA LEU A 274 13.16 6.59 -4.38
C LEU A 274 12.25 5.85 -3.38
N ALA A 275 10.95 5.80 -3.69
CA ALA A 275 9.98 5.10 -2.86
C ALA A 275 10.28 3.59 -2.81
N TYR A 276 10.81 3.04 -3.91
CA TYR A 276 11.21 1.64 -4.04
C TYR A 276 12.70 1.55 -4.42
N PRO A 277 13.62 1.49 -3.44
CA PRO A 277 15.08 1.55 -3.69
C PRO A 277 15.65 0.44 -4.56
N GLN A 278 14.96 -0.69 -4.68
CA GLN A 278 15.35 -1.84 -5.49
C GLN A 278 15.03 -1.66 -6.99
N TYR A 279 14.48 -0.50 -7.39
CA TYR A 279 14.27 -0.14 -8.78
C TYR A 279 14.88 1.22 -9.10
N ARG A 280 15.17 1.44 -10.37
CA ARG A 280 15.59 2.74 -10.94
C ARG A 280 14.56 3.19 -11.97
N VAL A 281 14.37 4.50 -12.07
CA VAL A 281 13.53 5.06 -13.14
C VAL A 281 14.15 4.68 -14.47
N CYS A 282 13.35 4.11 -15.38
CA CYS A 282 13.76 3.81 -16.73
C CYS A 282 13.88 5.14 -17.49
N ASP A 283 15.06 5.43 -18.04
CA ASP A 283 15.26 6.64 -18.83
C ASP A 283 14.84 6.38 -20.28
N ASP A 284 13.97 7.23 -20.82
CA ASP A 284 13.49 7.15 -22.19
C ASP A 284 14.60 7.39 -23.23
N ASP A 285 15.70 8.05 -22.83
CA ASP A 285 16.89 8.28 -23.66
C ASP A 285 17.98 7.20 -23.44
N CYS A 286 17.74 6.19 -22.61
CA CYS A 286 18.72 5.12 -22.37
C CYS A 286 19.03 4.34 -23.65
N LEU A 287 20.32 4.03 -23.85
CA LEU A 287 20.80 3.25 -25.01
C LEU A 287 20.33 1.79 -25.04
N VAL A 288 19.82 1.29 -23.91
CA VAL A 288 19.34 -0.09 -23.75
C VAL A 288 17.83 -0.12 -23.55
N HIS A 289 17.33 0.68 -22.60
CA HIS A 289 15.94 0.64 -22.16
C HIS A 289 15.08 1.78 -22.71
N GLY A 290 15.69 2.73 -23.42
CA GLY A 290 15.01 3.92 -23.92
C GLY A 290 14.11 3.64 -25.12
N ILE A 291 13.24 4.61 -25.43
CA ILE A 291 12.26 4.53 -26.51
C ILE A 291 12.94 4.25 -27.85
N ARG A 292 14.01 4.99 -28.17
CA ARG A 292 14.76 4.81 -29.42
C ARG A 292 15.41 3.44 -29.50
N ALA A 293 15.96 2.94 -28.38
CA ALA A 293 16.61 1.64 -28.33
C ALA A 293 15.60 0.52 -28.58
N VAL A 294 14.47 0.53 -27.88
CA VAL A 294 13.37 -0.46 -28.04
C VAL A 294 12.79 -0.44 -29.46
N ASN A 295 12.59 0.75 -30.02
CA ASN A 295 12.04 0.91 -31.38
C ASN A 295 13.04 0.52 -32.49
N ALA A 296 14.34 0.51 -32.21
CA ALA A 296 15.37 0.09 -33.15
C ALA A 296 15.62 -1.44 -33.17
N LEU A 297 15.05 -2.18 -32.21
CA LEU A 297 15.18 -3.65 -32.16
C LEU A 297 14.51 -4.28 -33.38
N ASP A 298 15.08 -5.38 -33.86
CA ASP A 298 14.34 -6.23 -34.79
C ASP A 298 13.17 -6.94 -34.08
N ARG A 299 12.29 -7.57 -34.87
CA ARG A 299 11.11 -8.24 -34.34
C ARG A 299 11.44 -9.38 -33.37
N SER A 300 12.51 -10.13 -33.63
CA SER A 300 12.94 -11.23 -32.74
C SER A 300 13.43 -10.70 -31.40
N GLN A 301 14.30 -9.69 -31.41
CA GLN A 301 14.82 -9.04 -30.22
C GLN A 301 13.71 -8.38 -29.40
N PHE A 302 12.74 -7.76 -30.07
CA PHE A 302 11.59 -7.19 -29.36
C PHE A 302 10.73 -8.27 -28.69
N SER A 303 10.53 -9.42 -29.36
CA SER A 303 9.79 -10.55 -28.78
C SER A 303 10.43 -11.11 -27.50
N GLU A 304 11.77 -11.03 -27.38
CA GLU A 304 12.48 -11.48 -26.17
C GLU A 304 12.18 -10.59 -24.95
N ILE A 305 11.97 -9.29 -25.15
CA ILE A 305 11.74 -8.32 -24.07
C ILE A 305 10.28 -7.91 -23.91
N SER A 306 9.39 -8.30 -24.81
CA SER A 306 8.00 -7.80 -24.83
C SER A 306 7.12 -8.24 -23.68
N TYR A 307 7.61 -9.09 -22.78
CA TYR A 307 6.93 -9.43 -21.55
C TYR A 307 7.44 -8.61 -20.36
N GLU A 308 8.51 -7.85 -20.56
CA GLU A 308 9.06 -6.97 -19.55
C GLU A 308 8.20 -5.71 -19.42
N THR A 309 7.78 -5.45 -18.19
CA THR A 309 6.86 -4.34 -17.89
C THR A 309 7.44 -2.96 -18.17
N TRP A 310 8.77 -2.81 -18.05
CA TRP A 310 9.47 -1.55 -18.31
C TRP A 310 9.42 -1.13 -19.78
N VAL A 311 9.22 -2.08 -20.70
CA VAL A 311 9.09 -1.80 -22.14
C VAL A 311 7.91 -0.86 -22.38
N TYR A 312 6.79 -1.11 -21.71
CA TYR A 312 5.53 -0.40 -21.93
C TYR A 312 5.38 0.88 -21.09
N GLY A 313 6.15 1.02 -20.01
CA GLY A 313 6.11 2.20 -19.15
C GLY A 313 4.69 2.48 -18.63
N GLU A 314 4.12 3.62 -19.03
CA GLU A 314 2.75 4.01 -18.66
C GLU A 314 1.65 3.15 -19.31
N HIS A 315 1.95 2.45 -20.41
CA HIS A 315 1.01 1.58 -21.12
C HIS A 315 0.98 0.15 -20.58
N VAL A 316 1.68 -0.12 -19.48
CA VAL A 316 1.75 -1.44 -18.86
C VAL A 316 0.36 -1.91 -18.41
N ARG A 317 0.06 -3.19 -18.64
CA ARG A 317 -1.22 -3.81 -18.32
C ARG A 317 -1.04 -5.06 -17.46
N GLN A 318 -2.04 -5.38 -16.63
CA GLN A 318 -1.98 -6.55 -15.74
C GLN A 318 -1.98 -7.86 -16.53
N GLU A 319 -2.55 -7.85 -17.72
CA GLU A 319 -2.66 -8.94 -18.68
C GLU A 319 -1.30 -9.38 -19.26
N LEU A 320 -0.21 -8.63 -19.02
CA LEU A 320 1.16 -9.07 -19.28
C LEU A 320 1.63 -10.17 -18.31
N LEU A 321 0.99 -10.29 -17.14
CA LEU A 321 1.42 -11.23 -16.12
C LEU A 321 1.02 -12.66 -16.52
N PRO A 322 1.96 -13.62 -16.54
CA PRO A 322 1.66 -14.97 -16.97
C PRO A 322 0.50 -15.63 -16.21
N ALA A 323 -0.35 -16.35 -16.93
CA ALA A 323 -1.32 -17.24 -16.30
C ALA A 323 -0.59 -18.28 -15.43
N GLY A 324 -1.10 -18.54 -14.22
CA GLY A 324 -0.47 -19.47 -13.28
C GLY A 324 0.73 -18.90 -12.51
N THR A 325 1.08 -17.63 -12.72
CA THR A 325 2.10 -16.93 -11.94
C THR A 325 1.94 -17.19 -10.44
N ARG A 326 3.04 -17.45 -9.74
CA ARG A 326 3.08 -17.67 -8.29
C ARG A 326 3.90 -16.58 -7.61
N MET A 327 3.50 -16.22 -6.39
CA MET A 327 4.21 -15.24 -5.56
C MET A 327 4.56 -15.85 -4.21
N SER A 328 5.81 -15.66 -3.81
CA SER A 328 6.31 -16.00 -2.47
C SER A 328 6.43 -14.74 -1.62
N ILE A 329 5.81 -14.76 -0.44
CA ILE A 329 5.87 -13.67 0.52
C ILE A 329 6.33 -14.16 1.89
N ALA A 330 7.02 -13.30 2.61
CA ALA A 330 7.30 -13.45 4.03
C ALA A 330 6.59 -12.35 4.81
N GLY A 331 6.39 -12.60 6.10
CA GLY A 331 5.99 -11.54 7.01
C GLY A 331 4.48 -11.38 7.21
N LEU A 332 3.63 -12.19 6.58
CA LEU A 332 2.19 -12.19 6.84
C LEU A 332 1.88 -12.71 8.25
N TYR A 333 1.25 -11.87 9.09
CA TYR A 333 0.92 -12.21 10.48
C TYR A 333 -0.55 -11.95 10.85
N GLY A 334 -1.36 -11.46 9.92
CA GLY A 334 -2.74 -11.10 10.16
C GLY A 334 -3.23 -9.98 9.25
N TRP A 335 -4.34 -9.36 9.62
CA TRP A 335 -4.81 -8.18 8.91
C TRP A 335 -3.91 -6.97 9.19
N ASP A 336 -3.86 -6.05 8.24
CA ASP A 336 -2.97 -4.89 8.26
C ASP A 336 -1.46 -5.22 8.28
N ALA A 337 -1.08 -6.50 8.14
CA ALA A 337 0.30 -6.90 7.94
C ALA A 337 0.83 -6.41 6.60
N ALA A 338 2.07 -5.93 6.55
CA ALA A 338 2.77 -5.57 5.33
C ALA A 338 3.80 -6.65 4.98
N PRO A 339 3.40 -7.75 4.31
CA PRO A 339 4.34 -8.78 3.92
C PRO A 339 5.30 -8.24 2.85
N VAL A 340 6.46 -8.88 2.75
CA VAL A 340 7.48 -8.59 1.75
C VAL A 340 7.57 -9.73 0.76
N ARG A 341 7.86 -9.42 -0.50
CA ARG A 341 8.16 -10.44 -1.49
C ARG A 341 9.49 -11.09 -1.16
N VAL A 342 9.56 -12.42 -1.22
CA VAL A 342 10.83 -13.16 -1.13
C VAL A 342 11.29 -13.41 -2.55
N ALA A 343 12.41 -12.79 -2.94
CA ALA A 343 12.95 -12.86 -4.28
C ALA A 343 14.02 -13.96 -4.35
N ASP A 344 13.61 -15.22 -4.51
CA ASP A 344 14.55 -16.29 -4.82
C ASP A 344 14.00 -17.21 -5.91
N SER A 345 14.62 -17.11 -7.08
CA SER A 345 14.42 -17.94 -8.28
C SER A 345 15.13 -19.31 -8.20
N VAL A 346 15.75 -19.63 -7.06
CA VAL A 346 16.67 -20.76 -6.91
C VAL A 346 16.04 -21.96 -6.18
N TYR A 347 15.11 -21.73 -5.25
CA TYR A 347 14.42 -22.82 -4.53
C TYR A 347 13.28 -23.45 -5.32
N PHE A 348 12.72 -22.67 -6.24
CA PHE A 348 11.66 -23.07 -7.15
C PHE A 348 12.35 -23.14 -8.49
N GLY A 349 12.53 -24.34 -9.04
CA GLY A 349 13.15 -24.50 -10.36
C GLY A 349 12.56 -23.47 -11.33
N ARG A 350 13.36 -23.00 -12.28
CA ARG A 350 12.96 -22.10 -13.38
C ARG A 350 11.88 -22.72 -14.31
N GLY A 351 10.86 -23.36 -13.74
CA GLY A 351 9.63 -23.78 -14.39
C GLY A 351 8.66 -22.61 -14.43
N ALA A 352 8.81 -21.77 -15.45
CA ALA A 352 7.77 -21.03 -16.16
C ALA A 352 6.76 -20.09 -15.43
N GLN A 353 6.70 -19.98 -14.10
CA GLN A 353 5.56 -19.31 -13.45
C GLN A 353 5.89 -18.48 -12.19
N ALA A 354 7.05 -17.80 -12.14
CA ALA A 354 7.35 -16.84 -11.07
C ALA A 354 6.79 -15.44 -11.37
N THR A 355 6.33 -14.70 -10.34
CA THR A 355 5.85 -13.32 -10.54
C THR A 355 6.96 -12.43 -11.08
N PRO A 356 6.71 -11.59 -12.10
CA PRO A 356 7.67 -10.61 -12.61
C PRO A 356 8.35 -9.82 -11.50
N ALA A 357 9.61 -9.46 -11.76
CA ALA A 357 10.49 -8.84 -10.78
C ALA A 357 9.93 -7.56 -10.16
N ASN A 358 9.01 -6.89 -10.86
CA ASN A 358 8.50 -5.56 -10.59
C ASN A 358 7.15 -5.50 -9.84
N VAL A 359 6.61 -6.64 -9.40
CA VAL A 359 5.35 -6.67 -8.64
C VAL A 359 5.62 -6.86 -7.16
N LEU A 360 5.03 -6.00 -6.32
CA LEU A 360 5.19 -6.01 -4.87
C LEU A 360 3.85 -6.21 -4.14
N PRO A 361 3.80 -7.04 -3.08
CA PRO A 361 2.64 -7.14 -2.23
C PRO A 361 2.45 -5.84 -1.42
N ARG A 362 1.20 -5.46 -1.22
CA ARG A 362 0.81 -4.37 -0.31
C ARG A 362 0.35 -4.93 1.04
N VAL A 363 -0.13 -4.04 1.89
CA VAL A 363 -0.74 -4.39 3.17
C VAL A 363 -1.93 -5.36 2.99
N ALA A 364 -1.97 -6.42 3.80
CA ALA A 364 -3.05 -7.38 3.88
C ALA A 364 -4.33 -6.69 4.37
N ARG A 365 -5.30 -6.55 3.49
CA ARG A 365 -6.57 -5.89 3.78
C ARG A 365 -7.72 -6.60 3.10
N GLU A 366 -8.82 -6.66 3.82
CA GLU A 366 -10.05 -7.12 3.22
C GLU A 366 -10.59 -6.11 2.20
N PRO A 367 -10.99 -6.55 1.00
CA PRO A 367 -11.54 -5.66 0.00
C PRO A 367 -13.05 -5.52 0.19
N LEU A 368 -13.58 -4.34 -0.10
CA LEU A 368 -15.03 -4.13 -0.22
C LEU A 368 -15.64 -5.00 -1.34
N ARG A 369 -14.91 -5.20 -2.44
CA ARG A 369 -15.28 -6.08 -3.55
C ARG A 369 -14.04 -6.72 -4.16
N ARG A 370 -14.02 -8.06 -4.28
CA ARG A 370 -12.91 -8.82 -4.89
C ARG A 370 -12.65 -8.40 -6.34
N ALA A 371 -13.70 -8.28 -7.15
CA ALA A 371 -13.61 -7.88 -8.56
C ALA A 371 -13.11 -6.44 -8.81
N ARG A 372 -13.12 -5.57 -7.78
CA ARG A 372 -12.58 -4.21 -7.90
C ARG A 372 -11.08 -4.13 -7.60
N ARG A 373 -10.45 -5.23 -7.19
CA ARG A 373 -9.01 -5.27 -7.01
C ARG A 373 -8.35 -5.35 -8.38
N ARG A 374 -7.80 -4.21 -8.79
CA ARG A 374 -6.89 -4.12 -9.92
C ARG A 374 -5.49 -3.94 -9.39
N MET A 375 -4.50 -4.43 -10.12
CA MET A 375 -3.11 -4.05 -9.89
C MET A 375 -3.00 -2.52 -10.01
N LYS A 376 -2.34 -1.88 -9.03
CA LYS A 376 -2.02 -0.46 -9.12
C LYS A 376 -0.64 -0.31 -9.75
N TRP A 377 -0.56 0.33 -10.91
CA TRP A 377 0.70 0.62 -11.60
C TRP A 377 1.26 1.97 -11.19
N VAL A 378 2.54 1.98 -10.83
CA VAL A 378 3.27 3.18 -10.40
C VAL A 378 4.68 3.19 -10.98
N ASP A 379 5.36 4.34 -10.92
CA ASP A 379 6.81 4.43 -11.16
C ASP A 379 7.63 4.11 -9.87
N ALA A 380 8.97 4.11 -9.97
CA ALA A 380 9.87 3.93 -8.82
C ALA A 380 9.72 5.01 -7.72
N LYS A 381 9.11 6.15 -8.03
CA LYS A 381 8.79 7.24 -7.10
C LYS A 381 7.38 7.10 -6.50
N ALA A 382 6.71 5.98 -6.76
CA ALA A 382 5.32 5.69 -6.35
C ALA A 382 4.27 6.66 -6.90
N LYS A 383 4.56 7.32 -8.04
CA LYS A 383 3.59 8.11 -8.79
C LYS A 383 2.72 7.20 -9.65
N ASP A 384 1.43 7.50 -9.69
CA ASP A 384 0.46 6.71 -10.44
C ASP A 384 0.71 6.86 -11.94
N LEU A 385 0.74 5.74 -12.66
CA LEU A 385 0.85 5.72 -14.11
C LEU A 385 -0.55 5.78 -14.72
N TYR A 386 -0.73 6.71 -15.65
CA TYR A 386 -1.95 6.85 -16.43
C TYR A 386 -1.59 6.67 -17.90
N ALA A 387 -2.06 5.58 -18.50
CA ALA A 387 -1.79 5.30 -19.90
C ALA A 387 -2.42 6.40 -20.78
N SER A 388 -1.60 7.02 -21.64
CA SER A 388 -2.16 7.78 -22.76
C SER A 388 -2.77 6.83 -23.80
N GLU A 389 -3.81 7.29 -24.48
CA GLU A 389 -4.49 6.51 -25.54
C GLU A 389 -3.72 6.65 -26.85
N LEU A 390 -3.51 5.51 -27.53
CA LEU A 390 -2.93 5.53 -28.87
C LEU A 390 -3.91 6.18 -29.84
N ASN A 391 -3.50 7.27 -30.48
CA ASN A 391 -4.24 7.83 -31.60
C ASN A 391 -3.84 7.12 -32.90
N GLU A 392 -4.56 6.06 -33.24
CA GLU A 392 -4.31 5.20 -34.40
C GLU A 392 -4.20 5.99 -35.72
N ASN A 393 -4.91 7.11 -35.84
CA ASN A 393 -4.92 7.94 -37.06
C ASN A 393 -3.67 8.82 -37.24
N LYS A 394 -2.79 8.91 -36.22
CA LYS A 394 -1.61 9.78 -36.23
C LYS A 394 -0.30 9.05 -35.94
N ALA A 395 -0.36 7.79 -35.52
CA ALA A 395 0.79 7.04 -35.07
C ALA A 395 1.44 6.26 -36.24
N ALA A 396 2.73 6.48 -36.46
CA ALA A 396 3.53 5.66 -37.36
C ALA A 396 3.89 4.35 -36.65
N VAL A 397 3.06 3.31 -36.87
CA VAL A 397 3.30 1.96 -36.33
C VAL A 397 4.50 1.34 -37.04
N ILE A 398 5.51 0.94 -36.27
CA ILE A 398 6.71 0.25 -36.77
C ILE A 398 6.33 -1.20 -37.07
N ASP A 399 5.83 -1.90 -36.06
CA ASP A 399 5.28 -3.24 -36.16
C ASP A 399 4.31 -3.53 -35.02
N GLN A 400 3.70 -4.71 -35.11
CA GLN A 400 2.86 -5.27 -34.06
C GLN A 400 3.10 -6.77 -33.95
N GLN A 401 3.01 -7.29 -32.73
CA GLN A 401 3.11 -8.72 -32.45
C GLN A 401 2.04 -9.16 -31.48
N VAL A 402 1.59 -10.40 -31.64
CA VAL A 402 0.68 -11.05 -30.71
C VAL A 402 1.48 -11.54 -29.50
N LEU A 403 1.00 -11.23 -28.30
CA LEU A 403 1.53 -11.78 -27.06
C LEU A 403 0.83 -13.10 -26.74
N ASP A 404 1.18 -14.16 -27.46
CA ASP A 404 0.63 -15.50 -27.26
C ASP A 404 1.31 -16.18 -26.06
N GLY A 405 0.59 -16.37 -24.95
CA GLY A 405 1.11 -17.18 -23.84
C GLY A 405 0.53 -16.95 -22.45
N HIS A 406 -0.29 -15.91 -22.23
CA HIS A 406 -0.66 -15.48 -20.86
C HIS A 406 -2.17 -15.37 -20.60
N GLY A 407 -3.00 -15.98 -21.44
CA GLY A 407 -4.46 -15.99 -21.28
C GLY A 407 -5.15 -14.71 -21.72
N SER A 408 -4.44 -13.83 -22.43
CA SER A 408 -4.92 -12.60 -23.05
C SER A 408 -4.44 -12.54 -24.51
N SER A 409 -5.29 -12.07 -25.42
CA SER A 409 -4.94 -11.81 -26.82
C SER A 409 -4.54 -10.35 -26.99
N LEU A 410 -3.43 -9.95 -26.35
CA LEU A 410 -2.92 -8.58 -26.47
C LEU A 410 -1.96 -8.46 -27.66
N PHE A 411 -1.98 -7.28 -28.26
CA PHE A 411 -1.05 -6.87 -29.29
C PHE A 411 -0.06 -5.88 -28.68
N ALA A 412 1.22 -6.21 -28.72
CA ALA A 412 2.29 -5.27 -28.46
C ALA A 412 2.57 -4.49 -29.74
N VAL A 413 2.29 -3.19 -29.71
CA VAL A 413 2.37 -2.31 -30.88
C VAL A 413 3.51 -1.32 -30.66
N ARG A 414 4.53 -1.37 -31.52
CA ARG A 414 5.63 -0.42 -31.49
C ARG A 414 5.31 0.78 -32.36
N VAL A 415 5.50 1.97 -31.80
CA VAL A 415 5.19 3.24 -32.45
C VAL A 415 6.43 4.10 -32.46
N GLU A 416 6.74 4.71 -33.61
CA GLU A 416 7.92 5.54 -33.74
C GLU A 416 7.94 6.69 -32.73
N GLY A 417 9.06 6.82 -32.01
CA GLY A 417 9.27 7.88 -31.03
C GLY A 417 8.46 7.74 -29.73
N GLN A 418 7.75 6.64 -29.51
CA GLN A 418 6.98 6.39 -28.28
C GLN A 418 7.27 5.02 -27.67
N ARG A 419 6.94 4.85 -26.37
CA ARG A 419 6.91 3.54 -25.72
C ARG A 419 5.88 2.64 -26.44
N PRO A 420 6.13 1.33 -26.54
CA PRO A 420 5.15 0.40 -27.07
C PRO A 420 3.81 0.43 -26.30
N TYR A 421 2.73 0.20 -27.04
CA TYR A 421 1.36 0.14 -26.52
C TYR A 421 0.87 -1.30 -26.44
N LEU A 422 -0.11 -1.54 -25.56
CA LEU A 422 -0.82 -2.80 -25.44
C LEU A 422 -2.29 -2.63 -25.83
N LEU A 423 -2.67 -3.21 -26.96
CA LEU A 423 -4.02 -3.13 -27.50
C LEU A 423 -4.72 -4.49 -27.44
N ASP A 424 -6.04 -4.47 -27.33
CA ASP A 424 -6.88 -5.67 -27.36
C ASP A 424 -7.14 -6.17 -28.80
N ALA A 425 -6.84 -5.33 -29.80
CA ALA A 425 -7.03 -5.59 -31.22
C ALA A 425 -5.83 -5.07 -32.02
N PRO A 426 -5.54 -5.66 -33.20
CA PRO A 426 -4.46 -5.17 -34.04
C PRO A 426 -4.81 -3.78 -34.60
N VAL A 427 -3.80 -2.93 -34.76
CA VAL A 427 -3.98 -1.65 -35.46
C VAL A 427 -4.15 -1.95 -36.95
N GLN A 428 -5.23 -1.45 -37.55
CA GLN A 428 -5.39 -1.53 -39.00
C GLN A 428 -4.48 -0.46 -39.65
N PRO A 429 -3.61 -0.83 -40.60
CA PRO A 429 -2.83 0.17 -41.31
C PRO A 429 -3.78 1.11 -42.07
N ALA A 430 -3.52 2.42 -41.99
CA ALA A 430 -4.37 3.47 -42.57
C ALA A 430 -4.59 3.38 -44.10
N ASN A 431 -4.01 2.39 -44.78
CA ASN A 431 -4.02 2.25 -46.24
C ASN A 431 -4.99 1.20 -46.81
N GLU A 432 -5.81 0.50 -46.01
CA GLU A 432 -6.77 -0.50 -46.57
C GLU A 432 -8.21 0.01 -46.74
N VAL A 433 -8.55 1.20 -46.24
CA VAL A 433 -9.92 1.78 -46.43
C VAL A 433 -10.09 2.43 -47.81
N GLY A 434 -9.02 2.58 -48.60
CA GLY A 434 -9.04 3.27 -49.90
C GLY A 434 -9.25 2.38 -51.13
N ALA A 435 -9.18 1.05 -51.03
CA ALA A 435 -9.18 0.17 -52.20
C ALA A 435 -10.54 -0.50 -52.52
N GLY A 436 -11.57 -0.27 -51.70
CA GLY A 436 -12.89 -0.92 -51.86
C GLY A 436 -14.02 -0.03 -52.39
N ALA A 437 -13.80 1.27 -52.59
CA ALA A 437 -14.87 2.23 -52.88
C ALA A 437 -14.96 2.70 -54.35
N ASP A 438 -14.01 2.30 -55.22
CA ASP A 438 -13.95 2.81 -56.61
C ASP A 438 -14.35 1.79 -57.69
N GLU A 439 -14.77 0.56 -57.33
CA GLU A 439 -15.22 -0.46 -58.29
C GLU A 439 -16.76 -0.60 -58.39
N ALA A 440 -17.51 0.37 -57.85
CA ALA A 440 -18.98 0.43 -57.94
C ALA A 440 -19.52 1.58 -58.82
N ARG A 441 -18.71 2.11 -59.75
CA ARG A 441 -19.18 2.98 -60.85
C ARG A 441 -18.84 2.40 -62.21
N ARG A 442 -19.62 1.40 -62.63
CA ARG A 442 -19.92 1.20 -64.05
C ARG A 442 -21.39 1.53 -64.28
N PRO A 443 -21.73 2.64 -64.95
CA PRO A 443 -23.06 2.83 -65.51
C PRO A 443 -23.16 1.94 -66.75
N GLY A 444 -24.09 0.98 -66.72
CA GLY A 444 -24.52 0.27 -67.92
C GLY A 444 -25.28 1.22 -68.83
N ALA A 445 -24.68 1.53 -69.97
CA ALA A 445 -25.38 1.93 -71.18
C ALA A 445 -25.51 0.67 -72.04
N ASP A 446 -26.76 0.19 -72.16
CA ASP A 446 -27.46 -0.27 -73.38
C ASP A 446 -28.68 -1.12 -72.99
#